data_AF-Q4E047-F1
#
_entry.id   AF-Q4E047-F1
#
_cell.length_a   1.000
_cell.length_b   1.000
_cell.length_c   1.000
_cell.angle_alpha   90.00
_cell.angle_beta   90.00
_cell.angle_gamma   90.00
#
_symmetry.space_group_name_H-M   'P 1'
#
loop_
_entity.id
_entity.type
_entity.pdbx_description
1 polymer ?
#
loop_
_entity_poly.entity_id
_entity_poly.type
_entity_poly.pdbx_seq_one_letter_code
_entity_poly.pdbx_strand_id
1 'polypeptide(L)'
;MHLRVQDALQVCSVVWKGPWVPVRIKTSTTDPCDSRRHCVFSWSHAMNSLNDNRHCEDSVLFFAHGNILAEEAIPAAVQLHADRLLVRPLEGPLIVPPFATSSVCSWFTVPAGHLSAGVAVSVIAQCVAAVLGGVWALPCATLEDGRPVAGAMHFAC
;
A
#
# COMPACT_ATOMS: atom_id res chain seq x y z
N MET A 1 -0.50 5.92 21.51
CA MET A 1 0.21 6.75 20.52
C MET A 1 -0.84 7.35 19.62
N HIS A 2 -1.06 8.67 19.71
CA HIS A 2 -1.99 9.34 18.81
C HIS A 2 -1.36 9.37 17.41
N LEU A 3 -1.88 8.58 16.47
CA LEU A 3 -1.69 8.83 15.05
C LEU A 3 -2.32 10.19 14.77
N ARG A 4 -1.50 11.26 14.75
CA ARG A 4 -1.92 12.50 14.11
C ARG A 4 -1.97 12.19 12.62
N VAL A 5 -3.19 11.96 12.13
CA VAL A 5 -3.54 11.92 10.72
C VAL A 5 -3.21 13.30 10.14
N GLN A 6 -1.97 13.47 9.69
CA GLN A 6 -1.53 14.58 8.83
C GLN A 6 -0.99 14.04 7.50
N ASP A 7 -1.43 12.86 7.08
CA ASP A 7 -1.34 12.49 5.68
C ASP A 7 -2.37 13.33 4.93
N ALA A 8 -1.88 14.38 4.28
CA ALA A 8 -2.67 15.19 3.37
C ALA A 8 -3.16 14.27 2.24
N LEU A 9 -4.37 13.73 2.42
CA LEU A 9 -5.13 13.03 1.40
C LEU A 9 -5.17 13.89 0.14
N GLN A 10 -4.57 13.39 -0.94
CA GLN A 10 -4.62 14.11 -2.20
C GLN A 10 -5.95 13.81 -2.89
N VAL A 11 -6.65 14.89 -3.28
CA VAL A 11 -7.92 14.82 -3.99
C VAL A 11 -7.67 14.85 -5.50
N CYS A 12 -8.20 13.87 -6.23
CA CYS A 12 -8.14 13.82 -7.69
C CYS A 12 -9.53 14.11 -8.29
N SER A 13 -9.57 14.91 -9.35
CA SER A 13 -10.78 15.19 -10.13
C SER A 13 -10.97 14.14 -11.22
N VAL A 14 -12.13 13.48 -11.31
CA VAL A 14 -12.45 12.49 -12.35
C VAL A 14 -13.93 12.45 -12.69
N VAL A 15 -14.24 11.99 -13.90
CA VAL A 15 -15.60 11.73 -14.37
C VAL A 15 -15.90 10.23 -14.33
N TRP A 16 -17.11 9.88 -13.91
CA TRP A 16 -17.60 8.51 -13.83
C TRP A 16 -18.27 8.06 -15.13
N LYS A 17 -18.08 6.80 -15.52
CA LYS A 17 -18.69 6.26 -16.73
C LYS A 17 -19.36 4.92 -16.50
N GLY A 18 -20.58 4.73 -17.01
CA GLY A 18 -21.20 3.41 -17.13
C GLY A 18 -21.82 2.82 -15.85
N PRO A 19 -22.27 1.55 -15.93
CA PRO A 19 -22.90 0.84 -14.82
C PRO A 19 -21.89 0.51 -13.71
N TRP A 20 -22.42 0.13 -12.56
CA TRP A 20 -21.62 -0.41 -11.46
C TRP A 20 -20.97 -1.74 -11.89
N VAL A 21 -19.66 -1.87 -11.65
CA VAL A 21 -18.86 -3.06 -11.98
C VAL A 21 -18.02 -3.49 -10.78
N PRO A 22 -17.61 -4.77 -10.69
CA PRO A 22 -16.67 -5.22 -9.67
C PRO A 22 -15.42 -4.33 -9.60
N VAL A 23 -14.98 -4.02 -8.38
CA VAL A 23 -13.78 -3.21 -8.15
C VAL A 23 -12.56 -3.93 -8.72
N ARG A 24 -11.74 -3.18 -9.46
CA ARG A 24 -10.45 -3.66 -9.98
C ARG A 24 -9.33 -3.05 -9.16
N ILE A 25 -8.66 -3.86 -8.35
CA ILE A 25 -7.56 -3.43 -7.48
C ILE A 25 -6.24 -3.88 -8.09
N LYS A 26 -5.31 -2.94 -8.28
CA LYS A 26 -3.93 -3.27 -8.67
C LYS A 26 -3.04 -3.17 -7.43
N THR A 27 -2.43 -4.29 -7.04
CA THR A 27 -1.44 -4.30 -5.98
C THR A 27 -0.04 -4.16 -6.56
N SER A 28 0.83 -3.47 -5.82
CA SER A 28 2.27 -3.46 -6.05
C SER A 28 2.94 -3.91 -4.76
N THR A 29 3.45 -5.13 -4.77
CA THR A 29 4.29 -5.69 -3.71
C THR A 29 5.75 -5.54 -4.16
N THR A 30 6.57 -4.88 -3.37
CA THR A 30 8.02 -5.00 -3.50
C THR A 30 8.46 -5.97 -2.43
N ASP A 31 9.10 -7.09 -2.82
CA ASP A 31 9.57 -8.22 -1.99
C ASP A 31 9.29 -8.05 -0.49
N PRO A 32 8.06 -8.38 -0.03
CA PRO A 32 7.51 -7.78 1.18
C PRO A 32 8.34 -8.10 2.42
N CYS A 33 9.12 -9.18 2.44
CA CYS A 33 9.94 -9.57 3.59
C CYS A 33 11.43 -9.77 3.25
N ASP A 34 11.97 -9.08 2.23
CA ASP A 34 13.42 -9.10 1.97
C ASP A 34 14.18 -8.30 3.04
N SER A 35 14.78 -9.01 4.00
CA SER A 35 15.55 -8.43 5.10
C SER A 35 16.73 -7.58 4.61
N ARG A 36 17.27 -7.83 3.40
CA ARG A 36 18.37 -7.05 2.84
C ARG A 36 17.98 -5.61 2.53
N ARG A 37 16.69 -5.33 2.33
CA ARG A 37 16.17 -3.98 2.07
C ARG A 37 15.48 -3.36 3.28
N HIS A 38 14.88 -4.17 4.15
CA HIS A 38 14.04 -3.69 5.24
C HIS A 38 14.73 -3.64 6.62
N CYS A 39 15.89 -4.28 6.80
CA CYS A 39 16.72 -4.08 8.00
C CYS A 39 17.40 -2.69 8.06
N VAL A 40 17.12 -1.83 7.08
CA VAL A 40 17.65 -0.46 7.00
C VAL A 40 16.62 0.58 7.45
N PHE A 41 15.39 0.19 7.83
CA PHE A 41 14.43 1.15 8.37
C PHE A 41 14.66 1.39 9.87
N SER A 42 15.68 2.20 10.17
CA SER A 42 15.67 2.95 11.40
C SER A 42 14.42 3.83 11.35
N TRP A 43 13.48 3.59 12.25
CA TRP A 43 12.46 4.55 12.68
C TRP A 43 13.16 5.74 13.38
N SER A 44 14.43 6.04 13.04
CA SER A 44 15.54 6.60 13.85
C SER A 44 15.73 6.04 15.28
N HIS A 45 14.73 5.37 15.84
CA HIS A 45 14.47 5.17 17.27
C HIS A 45 13.35 4.12 17.49
N ALA A 46 13.25 3.08 16.65
CA ALA A 46 12.05 2.20 16.52
C ALA A 46 11.61 1.51 17.79
N MET A 47 12.46 1.54 18.80
CA MET A 47 12.09 1.57 20.21
C MET A 47 13.42 1.80 20.93
N ASN A 48 13.62 2.89 21.68
CA ASN A 48 14.68 2.93 22.71
C ASN A 48 14.44 1.86 23.82
N SER A 49 13.70 0.79 23.53
CA SER A 49 12.87 0.08 24.50
C SER A 49 12.54 -1.37 24.17
N LEU A 50 13.25 -2.04 23.25
CA LEU A 50 13.32 -3.50 23.31
C LEU A 50 14.76 -3.89 23.58
N ASN A 51 15.01 -4.23 24.84
CA ASN A 51 16.25 -4.76 25.42
C ASN A 51 16.68 -6.11 24.82
N ASP A 52 16.57 -6.30 23.50
CA ASP A 52 16.93 -7.53 22.82
C ASP A 52 17.45 -7.21 21.43
N ASN A 53 18.75 -7.45 21.25
CA ASN A 53 19.57 -7.14 20.10
C ASN A 53 19.28 -8.13 18.96
N ARG A 54 18.01 -8.22 18.53
CA ARG A 54 17.56 -9.23 17.55
C ARG A 54 18.18 -8.95 16.19
N HIS A 55 19.25 -9.69 15.92
CA HIS A 55 19.97 -9.70 14.66
C HIS A 55 19.03 -10.08 13.52
N CYS A 56 19.20 -9.43 12.37
CA CYS A 56 18.56 -9.74 11.10
C CYS A 56 19.06 -11.08 10.51
N GLU A 57 19.08 -12.15 11.30
CA GLU A 57 19.75 -13.41 10.96
C GLU A 57 18.76 -14.52 10.53
N ASP A 58 17.47 -14.41 10.86
CA ASP A 58 16.43 -15.40 10.51
C ASP A 58 15.87 -15.29 9.07
N SER A 59 16.73 -14.97 8.10
CA SER A 59 16.35 -14.66 6.71
C SER A 59 15.44 -15.71 6.03
N VAL A 60 15.58 -17.00 6.33
CA VAL A 60 14.85 -18.08 5.64
C VAL A 60 13.35 -18.09 5.99
N LEU A 61 12.99 -17.87 7.27
CA LEU A 61 11.58 -17.81 7.67
C LEU A 61 10.88 -16.58 7.08
N PHE A 62 11.61 -15.46 6.99
CA PHE A 62 11.09 -14.23 6.41
C PHE A 62 10.81 -14.35 4.90
N PHE A 63 11.66 -15.04 4.13
CA PHE A 63 11.37 -15.28 2.72
C PHE A 63 10.10 -16.11 2.50
N ALA A 64 9.88 -17.14 3.33
CA ALA A 64 8.66 -17.96 3.24
C ALA A 64 7.40 -17.12 3.55
N HIS A 65 7.45 -16.28 4.59
CA HIS A 65 6.34 -15.38 4.93
C HIS A 65 6.10 -14.32 3.85
N GLY A 66 7.16 -13.79 3.24
CA GLY A 66 7.07 -12.83 2.13
C GLY A 66 6.35 -13.39 0.92
N ASN A 67 6.67 -14.64 0.54
CA ASN A 67 6.00 -15.30 -0.57
C ASN A 67 4.53 -15.60 -0.26
N ILE A 68 4.21 -16.12 0.93
CA ILE A 68 2.81 -16.34 1.34
C ILE A 68 2.02 -15.02 1.31
N LEU A 69 2.62 -13.93 1.79
CA LEU A 69 1.97 -12.63 1.77
C LEU A 69 1.71 -12.14 0.34
N ALA A 70 2.71 -12.20 -0.53
CA ALA A 70 2.63 -11.69 -1.90
C ALA A 70 1.77 -12.57 -2.82
N GLU A 71 1.85 -13.89 -2.68
CA GLU A 71 1.26 -14.86 -3.60
C GLU A 71 -0.10 -15.40 -3.14
N GLU A 72 -0.38 -15.38 -1.83
CA GLU A 72 -1.63 -15.94 -1.28
C GLU A 72 -2.47 -14.87 -0.58
N ALA A 73 -1.97 -14.26 0.49
CA ALA A 73 -2.79 -13.42 1.37
C ALA A 73 -3.27 -12.13 0.67
N ILE A 74 -2.38 -11.43 -0.04
CA ILE A 74 -2.74 -10.21 -0.78
C ILE A 74 -3.72 -10.53 -1.93
N PRO A 75 -3.45 -11.53 -2.81
CA PRO A 75 -4.40 -11.91 -3.84
C PRO A 75 -5.77 -12.35 -3.30
N ALA A 76 -5.81 -13.12 -2.21
CA ALA A 76 -7.06 -13.53 -1.57
C ALA A 76 -7.85 -12.32 -1.05
N ALA A 77 -7.19 -11.36 -0.40
CA ALA A 77 -7.82 -10.13 0.06
C ALA A 77 -8.37 -9.29 -1.10
N VAL A 78 -7.61 -9.16 -2.19
CA VAL A 78 -8.06 -8.48 -3.42
C VAL A 78 -9.31 -9.16 -3.98
N GLN A 79 -9.32 -10.49 -4.05
CA GLN A 79 -10.46 -11.24 -4.57
C GLN A 79 -11.72 -11.04 -3.71
N LEU A 80 -11.59 -11.15 -2.38
CA LEU A 80 -12.70 -10.93 -1.44
C LEU A 80 -13.33 -9.53 -1.59
N HIS A 81 -12.53 -8.51 -1.89
CA HIS A 81 -13.01 -7.16 -2.16
C HIS A 81 -13.61 -7.02 -3.56
N ALA A 82 -12.99 -7.60 -4.59
CA ALA A 82 -13.50 -7.61 -5.95
C ALA A 82 -14.89 -8.27 -6.05
N ASP A 83 -15.11 -9.36 -5.31
CA ASP A 83 -16.37 -10.13 -5.33
C ASP A 83 -17.53 -9.42 -4.62
N ARG A 84 -17.25 -8.47 -3.72
CA ARG A 84 -18.26 -7.82 -2.88
C ARG A 84 -18.48 -6.34 -3.19
N LEU A 85 -17.46 -5.66 -3.70
CA LEU A 85 -17.50 -4.22 -3.91
C LEU A 85 -17.74 -3.91 -5.39
N LEU A 86 -18.87 -3.26 -5.65
CA LEU A 86 -19.15 -2.64 -6.94
C LEU A 86 -18.76 -1.17 -6.90
N VAL A 87 -18.21 -0.67 -7.99
CA VAL A 87 -17.83 0.74 -8.16
C VAL A 87 -18.26 1.26 -9.52
N ARG A 88 -18.51 2.57 -9.63
CA ARG A 88 -18.59 3.23 -10.94
C ARG A 88 -17.19 3.36 -11.53
N PRO A 89 -16.92 2.86 -12.74
CA PRO A 89 -15.58 2.96 -13.30
C PRO A 89 -15.24 4.41 -13.66
N LEU A 90 -13.95 4.71 -13.62
CA LEU A 90 -13.38 5.97 -14.06
C LEU A 90 -13.45 6.07 -15.58
N GLU A 91 -13.70 7.26 -16.12
CA GLU A 91 -13.73 7.50 -17.57
C GLU A 91 -12.34 7.40 -18.24
N GLY A 92 -11.26 7.44 -17.46
CA GLY A 92 -9.88 7.33 -17.94
C GLY A 92 -8.96 6.55 -16.98
N PRO A 93 -7.68 6.39 -17.35
CA PRO A 93 -6.70 5.75 -16.48
C PRO A 93 -6.49 6.57 -15.20
N LEU A 94 -6.35 5.87 -14.08
CA LEU A 94 -6.02 6.49 -12.81
C LEU A 94 -4.53 6.85 -12.80
N ILE A 95 -4.25 8.15 -12.79
CA ILE A 95 -2.90 8.69 -12.58
C ILE A 95 -2.74 8.95 -11.08
N VAL A 96 -1.76 8.29 -10.46
CA VAL A 96 -1.44 8.51 -9.05
C VAL A 96 -0.57 9.76 -8.96
N PRO A 97 -0.93 10.75 -8.13
CA PRO A 97 -0.07 11.91 -7.96
C PRO A 97 1.18 11.58 -7.13
N PRO A 98 2.25 12.37 -7.24
CA PRO A 98 3.37 12.26 -6.31
C PRO A 98 2.92 12.63 -4.89
N PHE A 99 3.29 11.82 -3.91
CA PHE A 99 2.98 12.09 -2.50
C PHE A 99 3.95 13.10 -1.88
N ALA A 100 3.47 13.92 -0.95
CA ALA A 100 4.31 14.83 -0.20
C ALA A 100 5.37 14.05 0.61
N THR A 101 6.62 14.52 0.63
CA THR A 101 7.74 13.85 1.32
C THR A 101 7.55 13.70 2.83
N SER A 102 6.65 14.49 3.44
CA SER A 102 6.28 14.38 4.85
C SER A 102 5.18 13.35 5.12
N SER A 103 4.55 12.79 4.09
CA SER A 103 3.47 11.81 4.22
C SER A 103 4.02 10.39 4.37
N VAL A 104 3.35 9.56 5.15
CA VAL A 104 3.59 8.11 5.24
C VAL A 104 3.48 7.45 3.85
N CYS A 105 2.63 7.97 2.97
CA CYS A 105 2.49 7.49 1.59
C CYS A 105 3.77 7.63 0.77
N SER A 106 4.66 8.57 1.10
CA SER A 106 5.94 8.74 0.41
C SER A 106 6.93 7.61 0.68
N TRP A 107 6.69 6.77 1.70
CA TRP A 107 7.50 5.58 1.96
C TRP A 107 7.28 4.47 0.93
N PHE A 108 6.19 4.57 0.16
CA PHE A 108 5.82 3.57 -0.84
C PHE A 108 6.27 4.02 -2.22
N THR A 109 6.96 3.13 -2.92
CA THR A 109 7.40 3.40 -4.28
C THR A 109 6.21 3.30 -5.24
N VAL A 110 5.88 4.40 -5.91
CA VAL A 110 4.90 4.41 -6.99
C VAL A 110 5.62 4.18 -8.32
N PRO A 111 5.31 3.10 -9.06
CA PRO A 111 5.91 2.86 -10.37
C PRO A 111 5.70 4.04 -11.33
N ALA A 112 6.73 4.40 -12.10
CA ALA A 112 6.70 5.56 -13.00
C ALA A 112 5.52 5.53 -13.99
N GLY A 113 5.07 4.34 -14.42
CA GLY A 113 3.89 4.19 -15.27
C GLY A 113 2.59 4.62 -14.59
N HIS A 114 2.46 4.45 -13.27
CA HIS A 114 1.29 4.89 -12.51
C HIS A 114 1.24 6.43 -12.34
N LEU A 115 2.41 7.09 -12.34
CA LEU A 115 2.54 8.55 -12.24
C LEU A 115 2.30 9.27 -13.58
N SER A 116 2.46 8.58 -14.71
CA SER A 116 2.46 9.18 -16.05
C SER A 116 1.27 8.73 -16.89
N ALA A 117 1.31 7.51 -17.42
CA ALA A 117 0.23 6.94 -18.24
C ALA A 117 -1.02 6.60 -17.42
N GLY A 118 -0.83 6.36 -16.12
CA GLY A 118 -1.87 5.86 -15.23
C GLY A 118 -2.21 4.39 -15.49
N VAL A 119 -3.15 3.86 -14.71
CA VAL A 119 -3.59 2.46 -14.80
C VAL A 119 -5.10 2.40 -14.94
N ALA A 120 -5.60 1.57 -15.86
CA ALA A 120 -7.03 1.37 -16.09
C ALA A 120 -7.69 0.48 -15.01
N VAL A 121 -7.64 0.92 -13.76
CA VAL A 121 -8.13 0.20 -12.56
C VAL A 121 -8.98 1.12 -11.70
N SER A 122 -9.60 0.54 -10.68
CA SER A 122 -10.48 1.26 -9.75
C SER A 122 -9.74 1.80 -8.53
N VAL A 123 -8.72 1.07 -8.07
CA VAL A 123 -7.88 1.38 -6.91
C VAL A 123 -6.48 0.81 -7.15
N ILE A 124 -5.44 1.50 -6.70
CA ILE A 124 -4.06 1.01 -6.67
C ILE A 124 -3.61 0.93 -5.20
N ALA A 125 -3.23 -0.25 -4.75
CA ALA A 125 -2.73 -0.47 -3.40
C ALA A 125 -1.23 -0.76 -3.43
N GLN A 126 -0.45 0.01 -2.69
CA GLN A 126 0.99 -0.21 -2.51
C GLN A 126 1.21 -0.96 -1.20
N CYS A 127 1.88 -2.09 -1.28
CA CYS A 127 2.16 -2.94 -0.13
C CYS A 127 3.65 -2.90 0.20
N VAL A 128 3.95 -2.74 1.48
CA VAL A 128 5.28 -2.94 2.07
C VAL A 128 5.10 -3.90 3.24
N ALA A 129 6.08 -4.74 3.52
CA ALA A 129 6.12 -5.43 4.80
C ALA A 129 7.48 -5.21 5.48
N ALA A 130 7.49 -5.34 6.80
CA ALA A 130 8.69 -5.18 7.60
C ALA A 130 8.60 -6.06 8.85
N VAL A 131 9.76 -6.40 9.41
CA VAL A 131 9.91 -7.23 10.61
C VAL A 131 9.26 -6.58 11.84
N LEU A 132 9.13 -5.24 11.84
CA LEU A 132 8.62 -4.47 12.97
C LEU A 132 7.58 -3.46 12.49
N GLY A 133 6.62 -3.18 13.36
CA GLY A 133 5.45 -2.36 13.05
C GLY A 133 4.29 -3.25 12.62
N GLY A 134 3.18 -3.20 13.36
CA GLY A 134 2.03 -4.07 13.11
C GLY A 134 1.40 -3.89 11.72
N VAL A 135 0.28 -4.57 11.51
CA VAL A 135 -0.47 -4.47 10.26
C VAL A 135 -1.31 -3.18 10.25
N TRP A 136 -1.16 -2.35 9.23
CA TRP A 136 -1.96 -1.15 9.05
C TRP A 136 -2.18 -0.82 7.57
N ALA A 137 -3.23 -0.05 7.29
CA ALA A 137 -3.55 0.43 5.95
C ALA A 137 -4.13 1.85 6.03
N LEU A 138 -3.86 2.68 5.03
CA LEU A 138 -4.41 4.02 4.93
C LEU A 138 -4.61 4.46 3.47
N PRO A 139 -5.60 5.31 3.18
CA PRO A 139 -5.74 5.92 1.86
C PRO A 139 -4.69 7.00 1.64
N CYS A 140 -4.07 6.99 0.47
CA CYS A 140 -3.05 7.96 0.05
C CYS A 140 -3.58 8.98 -0.95
N ALA A 141 -4.59 8.60 -1.74
CA ALA A 141 -5.31 9.52 -2.61
C ALA A 141 -6.78 9.12 -2.70
N THR A 142 -7.65 10.13 -2.73
CA THR A 142 -9.09 9.97 -2.91
C THR A 142 -9.57 10.81 -4.09
N LEU A 143 -10.76 10.51 -4.56
CA LEU A 143 -11.48 11.37 -5.50
C LEU A 143 -12.26 12.43 -4.73
N GLU A 144 -12.83 13.41 -5.43
CA GLU A 144 -13.65 14.47 -4.82
C GLU A 144 -14.85 13.94 -4.02
N ASP A 145 -15.39 12.78 -4.39
CA ASP A 145 -16.48 12.11 -3.65
C ASP A 145 -15.99 11.35 -2.41
N GLY A 146 -14.69 11.41 -2.10
CA GLY A 146 -14.05 10.71 -0.99
C GLY A 146 -13.68 9.27 -1.30
N ARG A 147 -13.93 8.75 -2.51
CA ARG A 147 -13.57 7.38 -2.87
C ARG A 147 -12.04 7.21 -2.91
N PRO A 148 -11.46 6.25 -2.17
CA PRO A 148 -10.04 5.94 -2.27
C PRO A 148 -9.67 5.42 -3.66
N VAL A 149 -8.56 5.91 -4.19
CA VAL A 149 -7.98 5.48 -5.47
C VAL A 149 -6.53 5.02 -5.34
N ALA A 150 -5.80 5.54 -4.35
CA ALA A 150 -4.51 5.00 -3.95
C ALA A 150 -4.50 4.73 -2.44
N GLY A 151 -3.86 3.65 -2.01
CA GLY A 151 -3.72 3.31 -0.60
C GLY A 151 -2.41 2.60 -0.31
N ALA A 152 -1.92 2.76 0.91
CA ALA A 152 -0.73 2.12 1.42
C ALA A 152 -1.11 1.05 2.45
N MET A 153 -0.43 -0.09 2.41
CA MET A 153 -0.61 -1.19 3.35
C MET A 153 0.75 -1.65 3.87
N HIS A 154 0.86 -1.74 5.18
CA HIS A 154 2.01 -2.29 5.88
C HIS A 154 1.63 -3.62 6.51
N PHE A 155 2.43 -4.64 6.27
CA PHE A 155 2.28 -5.95 6.90
C PHE A 155 3.47 -6.24 7.80
N ALA A 156 3.23 -6.99 8.87
CA ALA A 156 4.30 -7.54 9.67
C ALA A 156 4.81 -8.83 9.00
N CYS A 157 6.14 -8.96 8.93
CA CYS A 157 6.83 -10.23 8.76
C CYS A 157 7.18 -10.79 10.15
#